data_AF-A0A2D6YAB8-F1
#
_entry.id   AF-A0A2D6YAB8-F1
#
_cell.length_a   1.000
_cell.length_b   1.000
_cell.length_c   1.000
_cell.angle_alpha   90.00
_cell.angle_beta   90.00
_cell.angle_gamma   90.00
#
_symmetry.space_group_name_H-M   'P 1'
#
loop_
_entity.id
_entity.type
_entity.pdbx_description
1 polymer ?
#
loop_
_entity_poly.entity_id
_entity_poly.type
_entity_poly.pdbx_seq_one_letter_code
_entity_poly.pdbx_strand_id
1 'polypeptide(L)'
;MFANALHAQDSALIVKTPQNLDDVLERKLSLDKKRLAKNQYTIQIFSGNYEAAKVYLDSFSRAFPSRYAKLSFETPNYKIRVGKFATRLEGIQTLDTLRVKFPEAFLLKP
;
A
#
# COMPACT_ATOMS: atom_id res chain seq x y z
N MET A 1 46.76 28.07 -44.06
CA MET A 1 45.99 27.52 -42.93
C MET A 1 44.84 28.47 -42.67
N PHE A 2 43.59 28.06 -42.88
CA PHE A 2 42.42 28.83 -42.49
C PHE A 2 41.51 27.90 -41.70
N ALA A 3 41.31 28.21 -40.42
CA ALA A 3 40.43 27.46 -39.54
C ALA A 3 39.01 28.00 -39.68
N ASN A 4 38.07 27.13 -40.06
CA ASN A 4 36.65 27.45 -40.03
C ASN A 4 36.14 27.31 -38.59
N ALA A 5 35.54 28.37 -38.04
CA ALA A 5 34.91 28.32 -36.74
C ALA A 5 33.66 27.40 -36.79
N LEU A 6 33.67 26.36 -35.96
CA LEU A 6 32.51 25.51 -35.73
C LEU A 6 31.53 26.24 -34.81
N HIS A 7 30.37 26.61 -35.36
CA HIS A 7 29.23 27.05 -34.57
C HIS A 7 28.38 25.83 -34.22
N ALA A 8 28.33 25.46 -32.95
CA ALA A 8 27.30 24.57 -32.42
C ALA A 8 26.04 25.38 -32.13
N GLN A 9 24.86 24.87 -32.50
CA GLN A 9 23.60 25.48 -32.07
C GLN A 9 23.28 25.02 -30.64
N ASP A 10 23.29 25.94 -29.69
CA ASP A 10 22.65 25.74 -28.39
C ASP A 10 21.13 25.77 -28.59
N SER A 11 20.55 24.60 -28.84
CA SER A 11 19.10 24.47 -28.85
C SER A 11 18.62 24.55 -27.41
N ALA A 12 18.20 25.73 -26.96
CA ALA A 12 17.47 25.87 -25.71
C ALA A 12 16.25 24.94 -25.75
N LEU A 13 16.27 23.87 -24.94
CA LEU A 13 15.16 22.95 -24.77
C LEU A 13 14.00 23.73 -24.14
N ILE A 14 13.12 24.30 -24.98
CA ILE A 14 11.85 24.84 -24.52
C ILE A 14 10.98 23.63 -24.16
N VAL A 15 11.04 23.21 -22.89
CA VAL A 15 10.15 22.19 -22.35
C VAL A 15 8.74 22.78 -22.31
N LYS A 16 7.97 22.54 -23.37
CA LYS A 16 6.55 22.86 -23.41
C LYS A 16 5.80 21.79 -22.62
N THR A 17 5.65 22.04 -21.31
CA THR A 17 4.75 21.23 -20.49
C THR A 17 3.33 21.43 -21.00
N PRO A 18 2.59 20.36 -21.35
CA PRO A 18 1.22 20.51 -21.82
C PRO A 18 0.36 21.06 -20.67
N GLN A 19 -0.56 21.98 -20.99
CA GLN A 19 -1.37 22.70 -20.01
C GLN A 19 -2.19 21.80 -19.07
N ASN A 20 -2.43 20.55 -19.46
CA ASN A 20 -3.23 19.56 -18.74
C ASN A 20 -2.40 18.45 -18.07
N LEU A 21 -1.06 18.59 -17.97
CA LEU A 21 -0.22 17.55 -17.39
C LEU A 21 -0.61 17.22 -15.95
N ASP A 22 -0.89 18.26 -15.16
CA ASP A 22 -1.23 18.13 -13.74
C ASP A 22 -2.56 17.37 -13.58
N ASP A 23 -3.59 17.73 -14.35
CA ASP A 23 -4.89 17.04 -14.37
C ASP A 23 -4.74 15.56 -14.74
N VAL A 24 -3.92 15.25 -15.74
CA VAL A 24 -3.69 13.86 -16.18
C VAL A 24 -2.95 13.08 -15.10
N LEU A 25 -1.97 13.70 -14.43
CA LEU A 25 -1.21 13.08 -13.34
C LEU A 25 -2.10 12.81 -12.13
N GLU A 26 -2.94 13.78 -11.72
CA GLU A 26 -3.91 13.60 -10.64
C GLU A 26 -4.91 12.49 -10.95
N ARG A 27 -5.44 12.47 -12.19
CA ARG A 27 -6.34 11.40 -12.64
C ARG A 27 -5.65 10.05 -12.58
N LYS A 28 -4.43 9.90 -13.10
CA LYS A 28 -3.66 8.65 -13.02
C LYS A 28 -3.48 8.22 -11.57
N LEU A 29 -3.04 9.12 -10.69
CA LEU A 29 -2.83 8.83 -9.27
C LEU A 29 -4.13 8.37 -8.60
N SER A 30 -5.25 8.99 -8.93
CA SER A 30 -6.57 8.60 -8.40
C SER A 30 -7.01 7.21 -8.87
N LEU A 31 -6.76 6.87 -10.14
CA LEU A 31 -7.06 5.56 -10.72
C LEU A 31 -6.17 4.48 -10.12
N ASP A 32 -4.88 4.77 -9.95
CA ASP A 32 -3.93 3.85 -9.32
C ASP A 32 -4.31 3.58 -7.86
N LYS A 33 -4.67 4.61 -7.08
CA LYS A 33 -5.20 4.45 -5.71
C LYS A 33 -6.45 3.57 -5.67
N LYS A 34 -7.41 3.78 -6.58
CA LYS A 34 -8.63 2.97 -6.68
C LYS A 34 -8.32 1.51 -7.06
N ARG A 35 -7.41 1.28 -8.01
CA ARG A 35 -6.99 -0.05 -8.44
C ARG A 35 -6.30 -0.81 -7.31
N LEU A 36 -5.37 -0.15 -6.61
CA LEU A 36 -4.68 -0.70 -5.46
C LEU A 36 -5.67 -1.04 -4.34
N ALA A 37 -6.64 -0.18 -4.06
CA ALA A 37 -7.64 -0.44 -3.02
C ALA A 37 -8.53 -1.66 -3.29
N LYS A 38 -8.77 -2.00 -4.57
CA LYS A 38 -9.67 -3.10 -4.95
C LYS A 38 -8.99 -4.47 -5.04
N ASN A 39 -7.71 -4.53 -5.40
CA ASN A 39 -7.06 -5.80 -5.78
C ASN A 39 -5.93 -6.20 -4.82
N GLN A 40 -6.13 -6.05 -3.52
CA GLN A 40 -5.13 -6.38 -2.52
C GLN A 40 -5.65 -7.41 -1.51
N TYR A 41 -4.80 -8.40 -1.25
CA TYR A 41 -5.04 -9.35 -0.17
C TYR A 41 -4.74 -8.68 1.17
N THR A 42 -5.52 -8.98 2.20
CA THR A 42 -5.27 -8.48 3.56
C THR A 42 -5.38 -9.63 4.54
N ILE A 43 -4.70 -9.59 5.68
CA ILE A 43 -4.82 -10.64 6.68
C ILE A 43 -5.66 -10.12 7.82
N GLN A 44 -6.77 -10.77 8.13
CA GLN A 44 -7.52 -10.47 9.34
C GLN A 44 -6.97 -11.33 10.48
N ILE A 45 -6.67 -10.71 11.63
CA ILE A 45 -6.11 -11.40 12.80
C ILE A 45 -7.09 -11.45 13.99
N PHE A 46 -8.14 -10.62 13.97
CA PHE A 46 -9.11 -10.52 15.06
C PHE A 46 -10.46 -10.00 14.56
N SER A 47 -11.54 -10.44 15.19
CA SER A 47 -12.90 -9.90 15.08
C SER A 47 -13.65 -10.07 16.40
N GLY A 48 -14.10 -8.98 17.03
CA GLY A 48 -14.81 -9.04 18.31
C GLY A 48 -15.14 -7.67 18.88
N ASN A 49 -15.24 -7.55 20.21
CA ASN A 49 -15.53 -6.28 20.87
C ASN A 49 -14.30 -5.33 20.89
N TYR A 50 -14.55 -4.06 21.24
CA TYR A 50 -13.53 -3.02 21.24
C TYR A 50 -12.38 -3.27 22.22
N GLU A 51 -12.69 -3.65 23.46
CA GLU A 51 -11.68 -3.85 24.51
C GLU A 51 -10.71 -4.98 24.15
N ALA A 52 -11.24 -6.11 23.68
CA ALA A 52 -10.44 -7.22 23.18
C ALA A 52 -9.61 -6.81 21.95
N ALA A 53 -10.17 -6.02 21.04
CA ALA A 53 -9.43 -5.53 19.88
C ALA A 53 -8.25 -4.63 20.28
N LYS A 54 -8.41 -3.77 21.29
CA LYS A 54 -7.33 -2.91 21.78
C LYS A 54 -6.17 -3.73 22.35
N VAL A 55 -6.49 -4.73 23.18
CA VAL A 55 -5.48 -5.66 23.74
C VAL A 55 -4.78 -6.46 22.63
N TYR A 56 -5.53 -6.96 21.65
CA TYR A 56 -4.97 -7.68 20.50
C TYR A 56 -4.05 -6.79 19.65
N LEU A 57 -4.43 -5.54 19.40
CA LEU A 57 -3.65 -4.59 18.60
C LEU A 57 -2.31 -4.25 19.27
N ASP A 58 -2.34 -4.07 20.59
CA ASP A 58 -1.16 -3.80 21.40
C ASP A 58 -0.23 -5.03 21.45
N SER A 59 -0.78 -6.24 21.62
CA SER A 59 -0.04 -7.50 21.50
C SER A 59 0.61 -7.66 20.11
N PHE A 60 -0.13 -7.35 19.04
CA PHE A 60 0.38 -7.39 17.67
C PHE A 60 1.52 -6.41 17.46
N SER A 61 1.37 -5.16 17.92
CA SER A 61 2.38 -4.11 17.74
C SER A 61 3.70 -4.45 18.45
N ARG A 62 3.63 -5.10 19.62
CA ARG A 62 4.82 -5.63 20.32
C ARG A 62 5.45 -6.82 19.61
N ALA A 63 4.64 -7.72 19.06
CA ALA A 63 5.13 -8.93 18.40
C ALA A 63 5.72 -8.67 17.02
N PHE A 64 5.18 -7.69 16.29
CA PHE A 64 5.52 -7.39 14.90
C PHE A 64 5.75 -5.88 14.72
N PRO A 65 6.80 -5.30 15.33
CA PRO A 65 7.01 -3.84 15.35
C PRO A 65 7.24 -3.23 13.97
N SER A 66 7.69 -4.03 12.99
CA SER A 66 7.88 -3.58 11.60
C SER A 66 6.60 -3.61 10.76
N ARG A 67 5.47 -4.09 11.31
CA ARG A 67 4.21 -4.24 10.57
C ARG A 67 3.10 -3.43 11.24
N TYR A 68 2.28 -2.79 10.41
CA TYR A 68 1.12 -2.05 10.86
C TYR A 68 -0.16 -2.89 10.74
N ALA A 69 -1.00 -2.81 11.77
CA ALA A 69 -2.34 -3.37 11.79
C ALA A 69 -3.38 -2.25 11.89
N LYS A 70 -4.42 -2.33 11.07
CA LYS A 70 -5.55 -1.40 11.04
C LYS A 70 -6.71 -1.95 11.85
N LEU A 71 -7.18 -1.17 12.82
CA LEU A 71 -8.46 -1.40 13.49
C LEU A 71 -9.59 -0.76 12.66
N SER A 72 -10.66 -1.51 12.42
CA SER A 72 -11.86 -1.04 11.71
C SER A 72 -13.11 -1.56 12.38
N PHE A 73 -14.14 -0.71 12.50
CA PHE A 73 -15.44 -1.12 13.01
C PHE A 73 -16.35 -1.55 11.84
N GLU A 74 -16.91 -2.75 11.96
CA GLU A 74 -17.89 -3.32 11.03
C GLU A 74 -18.99 -3.99 11.86
N THR A 75 -20.17 -3.36 11.91
CA THR A 75 -21.27 -3.76 12.79
C THR A 75 -21.51 -5.28 12.76
N PRO A 76 -21.52 -5.96 13.93
CA PRO A 76 -21.40 -5.42 15.30
C PRO A 76 -19.97 -5.40 15.87
N ASN A 77 -18.95 -5.77 15.10
CA ASN A 77 -17.61 -6.11 15.60
C ASN A 77 -16.51 -5.13 15.18
N TYR A 78 -15.47 -5.06 15.99
CA TYR A 78 -14.17 -4.49 15.65
C TYR A 78 -13.28 -5.55 15.04
N LYS A 79 -12.70 -5.24 13.89
CA LYS A 79 -11.82 -6.12 13.11
C LYS A 79 -10.42 -5.52 13.04
N ILE A 80 -9.42 -6.37 13.14
CA ILE A 80 -8.02 -5.98 12.97
C ILE A 80 -7.47 -6.64 11.71
N ARG A 81 -6.98 -5.81 10.78
CA ARG A 81 -6.41 -6.25 9.50
C ARG A 81 -4.97 -5.81 9.35
N VAL A 82 -4.12 -6.68 8.83
CA VAL A 82 -2.69 -6.48 8.68
C VAL A 82 -2.32 -6.41 7.21
N GLY A 83 -1.62 -5.34 6.86
CA GLY A 83 -1.00 -5.16 5.54
C GLY A 83 -1.97 -5.11 4.38
N LYS A 84 -1.40 -4.93 3.19
CA LYS A 84 -2.05 -5.06 1.90
C LYS A 84 -1.04 -5.68 0.93
N PHE A 85 -1.31 -6.90 0.48
CA PHE A 85 -0.39 -7.71 -0.31
C PHE A 85 -0.85 -7.73 -1.76
N ALA A 86 0.08 -7.52 -2.68
CA ALA A 86 -0.23 -7.47 -4.11
C ALA A 86 -0.48 -8.88 -4.68
N THR A 87 0.19 -9.88 -4.11
CA THR A 87 0.08 -11.27 -4.56
C THR A 87 -0.45 -12.18 -3.46
N ARG A 88 -1.10 -13.27 -3.86
CA ARG A 88 -1.56 -14.31 -2.93
C ARG A 88 -0.38 -14.95 -2.20
N LEU A 89 0.74 -15.16 -2.88
CA LEU A 89 1.93 -15.79 -2.33
C LEU A 89 2.50 -14.98 -1.15
N GLU A 90 2.68 -13.68 -1.34
CA GLU A 90 3.16 -12.76 -0.29
C GLU A 90 2.22 -12.74 0.92
N GLY A 91 0.90 -12.74 0.66
CA GLY A 91 -0.11 -12.84 1.71
C GLY A 91 -0.05 -14.15 2.49
N ILE A 92 0.19 -15.29 1.83
CA ILE A 92 0.32 -16.60 2.50
C ILE A 92 1.60 -16.67 3.31
N GLN A 93 2.74 -16.26 2.75
CA GLN A 93 4.01 -16.25 3.46
C GLN A 93 3.91 -15.40 4.74
N THR A 94 3.28 -14.23 4.64
CA THR A 94 3.05 -13.39 5.82
C THR A 94 2.05 -14.03 6.78
N LEU A 95 0.98 -14.64 6.27
CA LEU A 95 0.00 -15.34 7.11
C LEU A 95 0.65 -16.44 7.95
N ASP A 96 1.54 -17.24 7.37
CA ASP A 96 2.22 -18.32 8.09
C ASP A 96 3.05 -17.77 9.26
N THR A 97 3.73 -16.62 9.07
CA THR A 97 4.44 -15.95 10.17
C THR A 97 3.51 -15.42 11.26
N LEU A 98 2.34 -14.89 10.89
CA LEU A 98 1.37 -14.35 11.85
C LEU A 98 0.65 -15.45 12.63
N ARG A 99 0.38 -16.59 11.99
CA ARG A 99 -0.33 -17.73 12.60
C ARG A 99 0.39 -18.34 13.79
N VAL A 100 1.70 -18.20 13.89
CA VAL A 100 2.49 -18.63 15.05
C VAL A 100 1.99 -17.97 16.35
N LYS A 101 1.58 -16.69 16.29
CA LYS A 101 1.04 -15.95 17.44
C LYS A 101 -0.46 -15.67 17.37
N PHE A 102 -1.03 -15.69 16.18
CA PHE A 102 -2.43 -15.40 15.91
C PHE A 102 -3.05 -16.54 15.09
N PRO A 103 -3.36 -17.70 15.71
CA PRO A 103 -3.82 -18.89 14.99
C PRO A 103 -5.10 -18.66 14.18
N GLU A 104 -5.99 -17.79 14.69
CA GLU A 104 -7.24 -17.39 14.05
C GLU A 104 -7.04 -16.47 12.82
N ALA A 105 -5.79 -16.14 12.48
CA ALA A 105 -5.50 -15.31 11.33
C ALA A 105 -5.86 -16.02 10.01
N PHE A 106 -6.44 -15.25 9.09
CA PHE A 106 -6.77 -15.74 7.75
C PHE A 106 -6.59 -14.66 6.67
N LEU A 107 -6.33 -15.13 5.45
CA LEU A 107 -6.16 -14.27 4.28
C LEU A 107 -7.53 -13.90 3.68
N LEU A 108 -7.84 -12.62 3.65
CA LEU A 108 -8.95 -12.06 2.89
C LEU A 108 -8.54 -11.89 1.44
N LYS A 109 -9.39 -12.39 0.55
CA LYS A 109 -9.28 -12.16 -0.90
C LYS A 109 -9.81 -10.76 -1.24
N PRO A 110 -9.25 -10.11 -2.26
CA PRO A 110 -9.79 -8.88 -2.83
C PRO A 110 -11.20 -9.09 -3.40
#